data_AF-A0A951YRR2-F1
#
_entry.id   AF-A0A951YRR2-F1
#
_cell.length_a   1.000
_cell.length_b   1.000
_cell.length_c   1.000
_cell.angle_alpha   90.00
_cell.angle_beta   90.00
_cell.angle_gamma   90.00
#
_symmetry.space_group_name_H-M   'P 1'
#
loop_
_entity.id
_entity.type
_entity.pdbx_description
1 polymer ?
#
loop_
_entity_poly.entity_id
_entity_poly.type
_entity_poly.pdbx_seq_one_letter_code
_entity_poly.pdbx_strand_id
1 'polypeptide(L)'
;MNEVTRNTTLVSKDGGFLDVVLDGEVVMTVAVPPGAVRAAPYLDLLPDGATFEVSEGLVAVAPRHRVMVQPYGPGATDSGANPDYQPTSASRLEREMRVTLNRMKAATDRVERRERALASIERIPKAPPAEKVEADKAPDLIEGNPEGANDE
;
A
#
# COMPACT_ATOMS: atom_id res chain seq x y z
N MET A 1 13.81 24.99 -24.96
CA MET A 1 13.51 26.42 -24.79
C MET A 1 12.34 26.52 -23.84
N ASN A 2 12.46 27.31 -22.77
CA ASN A 2 11.32 27.57 -21.89
C ASN A 2 10.47 28.66 -22.54
N GLU A 3 9.25 28.32 -22.93
CA GLU A 3 8.30 29.27 -23.50
C GLU A 3 7.87 30.31 -22.43
N VAL A 4 8.04 31.60 -22.72
CA VAL A 4 7.70 32.69 -21.81
C VAL A 4 6.21 33.01 -21.93
N THR A 5 5.41 32.44 -21.03
CA THR A 5 3.96 32.72 -20.91
C THR A 5 3.66 33.87 -19.94
N ARG A 6 2.42 34.39 -19.94
CA ARG A 6 1.96 35.46 -19.02
C ARG A 6 2.19 35.18 -17.52
N ASN A 7 2.22 33.91 -17.15
CA ASN A 7 2.40 33.48 -15.76
C ASN A 7 3.87 33.20 -15.41
N THR A 8 4.79 33.36 -16.36
CA THR A 8 6.21 33.17 -16.15
C THR A 8 6.77 34.25 -15.23
N THR A 9 7.65 33.85 -14.33
CA THR A 9 8.41 34.79 -13.48
C THR A 9 9.84 34.82 -13.96
N LEU A 10 10.32 36.02 -14.30
CA LEU A 10 11.70 36.29 -14.66
C LEU A 10 12.48 36.56 -13.37
N VAL A 11 13.57 35.83 -13.17
CA VAL A 11 14.40 35.93 -11.96
C VAL A 11 15.83 36.24 -12.36
N SER A 12 16.38 37.31 -11.80
CA SER A 12 17.81 37.65 -11.91
C SER A 12 18.33 38.28 -10.63
N LYS A 13 19.61 38.11 -10.35
CA LYS A 13 20.32 38.79 -9.26
C LYS A 13 20.70 40.22 -9.62
N ASP A 14 21.27 40.41 -10.80
CA ASP A 14 21.87 41.68 -11.24
C ASP A 14 21.02 42.40 -12.31
N GLY A 15 19.88 41.82 -12.68
CA GLY A 15 19.07 42.23 -13.83
C GLY A 15 19.46 41.44 -15.08
N GLY A 16 18.85 41.78 -16.21
CA GLY A 16 19.18 41.12 -17.47
C GLY A 16 18.42 41.72 -18.63
N PHE A 17 18.58 41.10 -19.79
CA PHE A 17 17.91 41.53 -21.01
C PHE A 17 17.00 40.43 -21.56
N LEU A 18 15.93 40.87 -22.19
CA LEU A 18 14.96 40.01 -22.84
C LEU A 18 14.89 40.46 -24.29
N ASP A 19 15.34 39.58 -25.17
CA ASP A 19 15.48 39.86 -26.60
C ASP A 19 14.21 39.42 -27.32
N VAL A 20 13.70 40.29 -28.18
CA VAL A 20 12.53 40.07 -29.02
C VAL A 20 13.04 39.62 -30.37
N VAL A 21 12.80 38.36 -30.71
CA VAL A 21 13.25 37.75 -31.95
C VAL A 21 12.09 37.63 -32.92
N LEU A 22 12.25 38.15 -34.13
CA LEU A 22 11.32 37.99 -35.24
C LEU A 22 12.11 37.43 -36.43
N ASP A 23 11.65 36.31 -36.99
CA ASP A 23 12.32 35.64 -38.12
C ASP A 23 13.82 35.33 -37.92
N GLY A 24 14.25 35.18 -36.66
CA GLY A 24 15.64 34.89 -36.29
C GLY A 24 16.52 36.13 -36.09
N GLU A 25 15.97 37.34 -36.21
CA GLU A 25 16.66 38.59 -35.92
C GLU A 25 16.15 39.25 -34.64
N VAL A 26 17.06 39.83 -33.85
CA VAL A 26 16.70 40.58 -32.65
C VAL A 26 16.19 41.96 -33.07
N VAL A 27 14.89 42.18 -32.91
CA VAL A 27 14.22 43.44 -33.26
C VAL A 27 14.30 44.45 -32.12
N MET A 28 14.26 43.98 -30.88
CA MET A 28 14.24 44.82 -29.70
C MET A 28 14.85 44.08 -28.52
N THR A 29 15.55 44.82 -27.65
CA THR A 29 16.08 44.31 -26.38
C THR A 29 15.47 45.10 -25.24
N VAL A 30 14.87 44.40 -24.28
CA VAL A 30 14.19 45.00 -23.13
C VAL A 30 14.97 44.71 -21.85
N ALA A 31 15.28 45.75 -21.08
CA ALA A 31 15.93 45.61 -19.79
C ALA A 31 14.94 45.15 -18.71
N VAL A 32 15.31 44.09 -17.99
CA VAL A 32 14.56 43.55 -16.85
C VAL A 32 15.34 43.86 -15.57
N PRO A 33 14.72 44.52 -14.58
CA PRO A 33 15.41 44.89 -13.34
C PRO A 33 15.77 43.64 -12.52
N PRO A 34 16.74 43.76 -11.58
CA PRO A 34 17.07 42.68 -10.66
C PRO A 34 15.87 42.31 -9.78
N GLY A 35 15.81 41.03 -9.38
CA GLY A 35 14.76 40.46 -8.54
C GLY A 35 13.87 39.48 -9.29
N ALA A 36 12.66 39.29 -8.75
CA ALA A 36 11.62 38.44 -9.34
C ALA A 36 10.52 39.32 -9.94
N VAL A 37 10.39 39.30 -11.26
CA VAL A 37 9.46 40.15 -12.01
C VAL A 37 8.52 39.27 -12.84
N ARG A 38 7.24 39.62 -12.91
CA ARG A 38 6.29 38.91 -13.78
C ARG A 38 6.58 39.22 -15.25
N ALA A 39 6.47 38.22 -16.12
CA ALA A 39 6.66 38.39 -17.56
C ALA A 39 5.49 39.13 -18.25
N ALA A 40 4.30 39.19 -17.63
CA ALA A 40 3.09 39.76 -18.22
C ALA A 40 3.25 41.17 -18.82
N PRO A 41 3.87 42.16 -18.13
CA PRO A 41 4.02 43.51 -18.69
C PRO A 41 4.92 43.57 -19.93
N TYR A 42 5.85 42.61 -20.07
CA TYR A 42 6.74 42.54 -21.21
C TYR A 42 6.05 41.93 -22.42
N LEU A 43 5.14 40.97 -22.22
CA LEU A 43 4.38 40.33 -23.30
C LEU A 43 3.48 41.30 -24.06
N ASP A 44 3.04 42.39 -23.42
CA ASP A 44 2.28 43.44 -24.09
C ASP A 44 3.15 44.28 -25.05
N LEU A 45 4.48 44.16 -24.98
CA LEU A 45 5.45 44.77 -25.89
C LEU A 45 5.85 43.85 -27.04
N LEU A 46 5.36 42.61 -27.08
CA LEU A 46 5.70 41.63 -28.09
C LEU A 46 4.88 41.89 -29.37
N PRO A 47 5.52 42.17 -30.53
CA PRO A 47 4.80 42.27 -31.79
C PRO A 47 4.31 40.90 -32.25
N ASP A 48 3.24 40.89 -33.05
CA ASP A 48 2.61 39.66 -33.55
C ASP A 48 3.64 38.79 -34.31
N GLY A 49 3.77 37.53 -33.90
CA GLY A 49 4.69 36.56 -34.51
C GLY A 49 6.12 36.58 -33.97
N ALA A 50 6.47 37.51 -33.07
CA ALA A 50 7.77 37.49 -32.40
C ALA A 50 7.78 36.56 -31.18
N THR A 51 8.98 36.13 -30.79
CA THR A 51 9.23 35.32 -29.59
C THR A 51 10.23 36.02 -28.68
N PHE A 52 10.19 35.68 -27.39
CA PHE A 52 11.20 36.16 -26.45
C PHE A 52 12.30 35.13 -26.26
N GLU A 53 13.54 35.62 -26.34
CA GLU A 53 14.73 34.90 -25.91
C GLU A 53 15.31 35.55 -24.66
N VAL A 54 15.73 34.70 -23.74
CA VAL A 54 16.24 35.11 -22.43
C VAL A 54 17.75 35.16 -22.52
N SER A 55 18.33 36.35 -22.38
CA SER A 55 19.78 36.55 -22.42
C SER A 55 20.48 36.04 -21.15
N GLU A 56 21.81 36.03 -21.17
CA GLU A 56 22.64 35.58 -20.05
C GLU A 56 22.36 36.39 -18.77
N GLY A 57 22.21 35.69 -17.64
CA GLY A 57 21.93 36.29 -16.33
C GLY A 57 20.44 36.39 -15.97
N LEU A 58 19.53 36.13 -16.90
CA LEU A 58 18.09 36.07 -16.65
C LEU A 58 17.59 34.62 -16.72
N VAL A 59 16.72 34.23 -15.78
CA VAL A 59 16.11 32.90 -15.76
C VAL A 59 14.59 33.03 -15.85
N ALA A 60 14.00 32.42 -16.87
CA ALA A 60 12.55 32.29 -16.98
C ALA A 60 12.05 31.06 -16.20
N VAL A 61 11.37 31.31 -15.08
CA VAL A 61 10.74 30.30 -14.26
C VAL A 61 9.28 30.18 -14.68
N ALA A 62 8.95 29.09 -15.37
CA ALA A 62 7.56 28.75 -15.64
C ALA A 62 6.81 28.55 -14.31
N PRO A 63 5.56 29.01 -14.18
CA PRO A 63 4.79 28.81 -12.96
C PRO A 63 4.70 27.31 -12.67
N ARG A 64 5.13 26.91 -11.47
CA ARG A 64 4.77 25.58 -10.96
C ARG A 64 3.26 25.54 -10.90
N HIS A 65 2.65 24.50 -11.50
CA HIS A 65 1.23 24.25 -11.36
C HIS A 65 0.84 24.45 -9.89
N ARG A 66 -0.12 25.34 -9.63
CA ARG A 66 -0.52 25.77 -8.27
C ARG A 66 -0.93 24.60 -7.38
N VAL A 67 -1.22 23.47 -8.00
CA VAL A 67 -1.41 22.17 -7.38
C VAL A 67 -0.30 21.26 -7.90
N MET A 68 0.49 20.68 -6.99
CA MET A 68 1.28 19.50 -7.34
C MET A 68 0.29 18.38 -7.63
N VAL A 69 -0.05 18.20 -8.91
CA VAL A 69 -0.76 17.01 -9.34
C VAL A 69 0.28 15.90 -9.38
N GLN A 70 0.34 15.11 -8.30
CA GLN A 70 1.07 13.86 -8.35
C GLN A 70 0.40 13.00 -9.43
N PRO A 71 1.11 12.59 -10.50
CA PRO A 71 0.55 11.69 -11.49
C PRO A 71 0.34 10.35 -10.81
N TYR A 72 -0.88 10.15 -10.34
CA TYR A 72 -1.32 8.88 -9.80
C TYR A 72 -1.38 7.87 -10.94
N GLY A 73 -0.65 6.76 -10.81
CA GLY A 73 -0.55 5.73 -11.84
C GLY A 73 -1.90 5.04 -12.16
N PRO A 74 -1.95 4.24 -13.23
CA PRO A 74 -3.14 3.45 -13.54
C PRO A 74 -3.49 2.53 -12.35
N GLY A 75 -4.63 2.79 -11.72
CA GLY A 75 -5.12 2.04 -10.55
C GLY A 75 -5.08 2.77 -9.21
N ALA A 76 -4.58 4.01 -9.16
CA ALA A 76 -4.63 4.81 -7.93
C ALA A 76 -6.05 5.15 -7.46
N THR A 77 -7.02 5.13 -8.36
CA THR A 77 -8.44 5.27 -8.07
C THR A 77 -9.08 3.96 -7.60
N ASP A 78 -8.41 2.81 -7.70
CA ASP A 78 -9.05 1.49 -7.49
C ASP A 78 -9.14 1.07 -6.01
N SER A 79 -8.60 1.89 -5.10
CA SER A 79 -8.69 1.60 -3.67
C SER A 79 -9.96 2.20 -3.07
N GLY A 80 -10.70 1.37 -2.31
CA GLY A 80 -11.88 1.81 -1.55
C GLY A 80 -11.58 2.74 -0.38
N ALA A 81 -10.32 3.15 -0.18
CA ALA A 81 -9.91 4.19 0.76
C ALA A 81 -9.97 5.61 0.14
N ASN A 82 -10.25 5.72 -1.16
CA ASN A 82 -10.45 7.00 -1.83
C ASN A 82 -11.93 7.43 -1.73
N PRO A 83 -12.26 8.60 -1.14
CA PRO A 83 -13.63 9.11 -1.07
C PRO A 83 -14.25 9.37 -2.46
N ASP A 84 -13.43 9.56 -3.50
CA ASP A 84 -13.87 9.78 -4.87
C ASP A 84 -13.99 8.47 -5.69
N TYR A 85 -13.83 7.30 -5.05
CA TYR A 85 -13.93 6.02 -5.76
C TYR A 85 -15.33 5.78 -6.33
N GLN A 86 -15.42 5.74 -7.65
CA GLN A 86 -16.62 5.32 -8.37
C GLN A 86 -16.44 3.88 -8.87
N PRO A 87 -17.05 2.88 -8.19
CA PRO A 87 -16.91 1.50 -8.60
C PRO A 87 -17.53 1.28 -9.98
N THR A 88 -16.72 0.77 -10.91
CA THR A 88 -17.18 0.34 -12.23
C THR A 88 -18.04 -0.92 -12.12
N SER A 89 -18.78 -1.25 -13.18
CA SER A 89 -19.59 -2.47 -13.26
C SER A 89 -18.74 -3.74 -13.07
N ALA A 90 -17.52 -3.76 -13.61
CA ALA A 90 -16.58 -4.86 -13.45
C ALA A 90 -16.15 -5.05 -11.97
N SER A 91 -15.82 -3.95 -11.28
CA SER A 91 -15.43 -3.99 -9.86
C SER A 91 -16.57 -4.44 -8.94
N ARG A 92 -17.83 -4.09 -9.28
CA ARG A 92 -19.01 -4.59 -8.55
C ARG A 92 -19.16 -6.10 -8.71
N LEU A 93 -19.07 -6.59 -9.95
CA LEU A 93 -19.20 -8.01 -10.26
C LEU A 93 -18.08 -8.84 -9.61
N GLU A 94 -16.84 -8.36 -9.64
CA GLU A 94 -15.72 -9.02 -8.94
C GLU A 94 -15.98 -9.13 -7.43
N ARG A 95 -16.50 -8.06 -6.82
CA ARG A 95 -16.81 -8.04 -5.38
C ARG A 95 -17.92 -9.03 -5.03
N GLU A 96 -18.96 -9.09 -5.84
CA GLU A 96 -20.05 -10.06 -5.67
C GLU A 96 -19.53 -11.49 -5.80
N MET A 97 -18.73 -11.78 -6.83
CA MET A 97 -18.10 -13.10 -7.00
C MET A 97 -17.20 -13.48 -5.83
N ARG A 98 -16.41 -12.54 -5.29
CA ARG A 98 -15.57 -12.80 -4.13
C ARG A 98 -16.41 -13.16 -2.89
N VAL A 99 -17.55 -12.49 -2.69
CA VAL A 99 -18.46 -12.79 -1.58
C VAL A 99 -19.12 -14.16 -1.75
N THR A 100 -19.57 -14.51 -2.95
CA THR A 100 -20.19 -15.83 -3.20
C THR A 100 -19.19 -16.97 -3.03
N LEU A 101 -17.96 -16.84 -3.53
CA LEU A 101 -16.89 -17.83 -3.35
C LEU A 101 -16.54 -18.04 -1.87
N ASN A 102 -16.42 -16.96 -1.10
CA ASN A 102 -16.15 -17.06 0.33
C ASN A 102 -17.30 -17.77 1.09
N ARG A 103 -18.56 -17.53 0.69
CA ARG A 103 -19.71 -18.24 1.26
C ARG A 103 -19.68 -19.73 0.92
N MET A 104 -19.34 -20.08 -0.32
CA MET A 104 -19.19 -21.48 -0.75
C MET A 104 -18.09 -22.18 0.04
N LYS A 105 -16.91 -21.57 0.17
CA LYS A 105 -15.80 -22.11 0.96
C LYS A 105 -16.18 -22.34 2.43
N ALA A 106 -16.88 -21.38 3.04
CA ALA A 106 -17.35 -21.53 4.41
C ALA A 106 -18.42 -22.64 4.58
N ALA A 107 -19.16 -22.98 3.51
CA ALA A 107 -20.09 -24.10 3.51
C ALA A 107 -19.35 -25.44 3.37
N THR A 108 -18.38 -25.54 2.45
CA THR A 108 -17.57 -26.76 2.29
C THR A 108 -16.77 -27.07 3.55
N ASP A 109 -16.14 -26.05 4.16
CA ASP A 109 -15.38 -26.23 5.41
C ASP A 109 -16.25 -26.74 6.57
N ARG A 110 -17.56 -26.45 6.54
CA ARG A 110 -18.51 -26.96 7.53
C ARG A 110 -18.89 -28.41 7.27
N VAL A 111 -19.06 -28.79 6.00
CA VAL A 111 -19.35 -30.17 5.60
C VAL A 111 -18.16 -31.07 5.89
N GLU A 112 -16.95 -30.68 5.47
CA GLU A 112 -15.73 -31.46 5.73
C GLU A 112 -15.48 -31.68 7.23
N ARG A 113 -15.76 -30.67 8.07
CA ARG A 113 -15.66 -30.80 9.53
C ARG A 113 -16.65 -31.83 10.08
N ARG A 114 -17.88 -31.86 9.56
CA ARG A 114 -18.88 -32.86 9.95
C ARG A 114 -18.50 -34.26 9.49
N GLU A 115 -17.96 -34.41 8.28
CA GLU A 115 -17.49 -35.70 7.76
C GLU A 115 -16.35 -36.27 8.61
N ARG A 116 -15.35 -35.44 8.97
CA ARG A 116 -14.26 -35.87 9.86
C ARG A 116 -14.77 -36.28 11.25
N ALA A 117 -15.76 -35.57 11.78
CA ALA A 117 -16.36 -35.91 13.07
C ALA A 117 -17.11 -37.25 13.00
N LEU A 118 -17.87 -37.51 11.95
CA LEU A 118 -18.56 -38.80 11.75
C LEU A 118 -17.57 -39.96 11.55
N ALA A 119 -16.54 -39.77 10.74
CA ALA A 119 -15.50 -40.77 10.53
C ALA A 119 -14.73 -41.12 11.83
N SER A 120 -14.65 -40.19 12.78
CA SER A 120 -14.05 -40.45 14.10
C SER A 120 -14.95 -41.32 15.00
N ILE A 121 -16.27 -41.27 14.82
CA ILE A 121 -17.25 -42.02 15.61
C ILE A 121 -17.38 -43.47 15.10
N GLU A 122 -17.23 -43.72 13.79
CA GLU A 122 -17.36 -45.06 13.20
C GLU A 122 -16.18 -46.00 13.49
N ARG A 123 -15.05 -45.50 14.04
CA ARG A 123 -13.97 -46.37 14.52
C ARG A 123 -14.39 -47.01 15.84
N ILE A 124 -15.04 -48.17 15.76
CA ILE A 124 -15.23 -49.06 16.91
C ILE A 124 -13.85 -49.34 17.51
N PRO A 125 -13.54 -48.89 18.75
CA PRO A 125 -12.32 -49.32 19.41
C PRO A 125 -12.46 -50.82 19.65
N LYS A 126 -11.73 -51.63 18.87
CA LYS A 126 -11.55 -53.06 19.17
C LYS A 126 -10.89 -53.10 20.54
N ALA A 127 -11.64 -53.56 21.54
CA ALA A 127 -11.20 -53.56 22.93
C ALA A 127 -9.79 -54.20 23.03
N PRO A 128 -8.88 -53.59 23.81
CA PRO A 128 -7.58 -54.20 24.05
C PRO A 128 -7.80 -55.59 24.68
N PRO A 129 -7.09 -56.63 24.20
CA PRO A 129 -7.22 -57.96 24.79
C PRO A 129 -6.87 -57.90 26.27
N ALA A 130 -7.71 -58.50 27.12
CA ALA A 130 -7.52 -58.50 28.56
C ALA A 130 -6.14 -59.11 28.91
N GLU A 131 -5.29 -58.31 29.56
CA GLU A 131 -4.08 -58.81 30.20
C GLU A 131 -4.47 -59.76 31.33
N LYS A 132 -3.93 -60.98 31.29
CA LYS A 132 -4.07 -61.96 32.38
C LYS A 132 -3.24 -61.45 33.55
N VAL A 133 -3.90 -61.11 34.66
CA VAL A 133 -3.24 -60.82 35.92
C VAL A 133 -2.68 -62.14 36.46
N GLU A 134 -1.36 -62.29 36.43
CA GLU A 134 -0.66 -63.35 37.15
C GLU A 134 -0.81 -63.10 38.65
N ALA A 135 -1.42 -64.08 39.34
CA ALA A 135 -1.52 -64.10 40.78
C ALA A 135 -0.16 -64.49 41.35
N ASP A 136 0.53 -63.56 42.01
CA ASP A 136 1.62 -63.94 42.90
C ASP A 136 1.81 -62.92 44.02
N LYS A 137 1.43 -63.33 45.23
CA LYS A 137 2.21 -63.31 46.48
C LYS A 137 1.29 -63.54 47.68
N ALA A 138 1.35 -64.76 48.20
CA ALA A 138 0.91 -65.06 49.56
C ALA A 138 1.85 -64.34 50.56
N PRO A 139 1.34 -63.71 51.64
CA PRO A 139 2.21 -63.15 52.67
C PRO A 139 2.73 -64.25 53.61
N ASP A 140 4.01 -64.13 53.95
CA ASP A 140 4.78 -65.00 54.82
C ASP A 140 4.18 -65.15 56.24
N LEU A 141 4.30 -66.37 56.77
CA LEU A 141 3.96 -66.77 58.13
C LEU A 141 4.84 -66.06 59.17
N ILE A 142 4.22 -65.55 60.24
CA ILE A 142 4.89 -65.03 61.44
C ILE A 142 5.31 -66.22 62.30
N GLU A 143 6.62 -66.49 62.37
CA GLU A 143 7.21 -67.45 63.30
C GLU A 143 7.12 -66.94 64.76
N GLY A 144 6.67 -67.82 65.64
CA GLY A 144 6.46 -67.54 67.06
C GLY A 144 7.76 -67.44 67.86
N ASN A 145 7.73 -66.57 68.86
CA ASN A 145 8.76 -66.46 69.89
C ASN A 145 8.20 -67.02 71.22
N PRO A 146 8.64 -68.19 71.70
CA PRO A 146 8.43 -68.63 73.07
C PRO A 146 9.73 -68.50 73.87
N GLU A 147 9.64 -67.91 75.06
CA GLU A 147 10.49 -68.06 76.27
C GLU A 147 10.55 -66.70 77.00
N GLY A 148 10.33 -66.59 78.32
CA GLY A 148 10.38 -67.61 79.35
C GLY A 148 9.48 -67.31 80.55
N ALA A 149 9.27 -68.39 81.29
CA ALA A 149 8.62 -68.46 82.59
C ALA A 149 9.62 -68.22 83.74
N ASN A 150 9.06 -68.16 84.95
CA ASN A 150 9.67 -68.25 86.29
C ASN A 150 10.12 -66.91 86.88
N ASP A 151 10.01 -66.61 88.17
CA ASP A 151 9.24 -67.12 89.33
C ASP A 151 9.49 -66.05 90.43
N GLU A 152 8.66 -66.08 91.48
CA GLU A 152 8.70 -65.30 92.75
C GLU A 152 7.98 -63.94 92.82
#